data_AF-A0A4Y7N6Y8-F1
#
_entry.id   AF-A0A4Y7N6Y8-F1
#
_cell.length_a   1.000
_cell.length_b   1.000
_cell.length_c   1.000
_cell.angle_alpha   90.00
_cell.angle_beta   90.00
_cell.angle_gamma   90.00
#
_symmetry.space_group_name_H-M   'P 1'
#
loop_
_entity.id
_entity.type
_entity.pdbx_description
1 polymer ?
#
loop_
_entity_poly.entity_id
_entity_poly.type
_entity_poly.pdbx_seq_one_letter_code
_entity_poly.pdbx_strand_id
1 'polypeptide(L)'
;MPEQQGETDELFDVKTQFYIGNYQSAINEAQKLKTAIGQTQNDNFRLLNPVILRLLDRQMPEQQGETDELFDVKTQFYIGNYQSAINEAQKLKLNNTLQKLERDVFVYRSYIALKKYGVVINEIHGASPQELQPLKQLAEYLSQPNKRESIVLKLDQQISGNIDVNNHVFLLVAATIYYNESNYETALKVLHQSAHLECRALMLQAQLKMDRVDLAKKELKSMQEIDDDAILTQLASAWVNLSMGGEKLQEAYYTFQELADKNTPTALLLNGQAACCIGQSKYEEAESALQDALEKDSNNTDTLVNLIVLSQLSGKTPEVCNRYLSQLIDTAPEHPFAVEFQAKEKYFDSLAKQYVVTA
;
A
#
# COMPACT_ATOMS: atom_id res chain seq x y z
N MET A 1 -29.10 -52.28 -27.28
CA MET A 1 -28.49 -50.94 -27.25
C MET A 1 -29.28 -50.12 -26.25
N PRO A 2 -28.73 -49.75 -25.09
CA PRO A 2 -29.45 -48.90 -24.15
C PRO A 2 -29.25 -47.43 -24.53
N GLU A 3 -30.36 -46.70 -24.55
CA GLU A 3 -30.50 -45.27 -24.84
C GLU A 3 -29.67 -44.43 -23.86
N GLN A 4 -28.84 -43.53 -24.39
CA GLN A 4 -28.20 -42.47 -23.62
C GLN A 4 -29.27 -41.46 -23.22
N GLN A 5 -29.66 -41.44 -21.94
CA GLN A 5 -30.38 -40.33 -21.34
C GLN A 5 -29.47 -39.10 -21.38
N GLY A 6 -29.87 -38.07 -22.13
CA GLY A 6 -29.16 -36.79 -22.14
C GLY A 6 -29.25 -36.13 -20.77
N GLU A 7 -28.10 -35.89 -20.14
CA GLU A 7 -28.01 -35.02 -18.96
C GLU A 7 -28.52 -33.63 -19.34
N THR A 8 -29.63 -33.21 -18.72
CA THR A 8 -30.10 -31.83 -18.80
C THR A 8 -29.08 -30.94 -18.10
N ASP A 9 -28.37 -30.08 -18.84
CA ASP A 9 -27.44 -29.10 -18.27
C ASP A 9 -28.23 -28.07 -17.45
N GLU A 10 -28.31 -28.31 -16.14
CA GLU A 10 -29.03 -27.45 -15.17
C GLU A 10 -28.47 -26.01 -15.13
N LEU A 11 -27.31 -25.75 -15.71
CA LEU A 11 -26.68 -24.43 -15.84
C LEU A 11 -26.85 -23.79 -17.22
N PHE A 12 -27.64 -24.39 -18.12
CA PHE A 12 -27.81 -23.90 -19.49
C PHE A 12 -28.29 -22.44 -19.54
N ASP A 13 -29.28 -22.09 -18.72
CA ASP A 13 -29.86 -20.74 -18.74
C ASP A 13 -28.87 -19.70 -18.17
N VAL A 14 -28.18 -20.03 -17.06
CA VAL A 14 -27.14 -19.17 -16.46
C VAL A 14 -26.00 -18.89 -17.43
N LYS A 15 -25.51 -19.92 -18.12
CA LYS A 15 -24.45 -19.78 -19.15
C LYS A 15 -24.94 -18.92 -20.31
N THR A 16 -26.18 -19.14 -20.76
CA THR A 16 -26.76 -18.39 -21.88
C THR A 16 -26.86 -16.90 -21.55
N GLN A 17 -27.39 -16.55 -20.37
CA GLN A 17 -27.50 -15.15 -19.92
C GLN A 17 -26.12 -14.49 -19.74
N PHE A 18 -25.13 -15.25 -19.28
CA PHE A 18 -23.75 -14.77 -19.15
C PHE A 18 -23.12 -14.48 -20.52
N TYR A 19 -23.23 -15.41 -21.49
CA TYR A 19 -22.61 -15.24 -22.81
C TYR A 19 -23.25 -14.13 -23.65
N ILE A 20 -24.51 -13.77 -23.38
CA ILE A 20 -25.18 -12.62 -24.03
C ILE A 20 -25.00 -11.29 -23.27
N GLY A 21 -24.21 -11.27 -22.19
CA GLY A 21 -23.86 -10.06 -21.45
C GLY A 21 -24.93 -9.54 -20.48
N ASN A 22 -25.95 -10.34 -20.17
CA ASN A 22 -27.04 -9.97 -19.26
C ASN A 22 -26.78 -10.48 -17.83
N TYR A 23 -25.78 -9.89 -17.17
CA TYR A 23 -25.23 -10.38 -15.91
C TYR A 23 -26.23 -10.39 -14.75
N GLN A 24 -27.13 -9.40 -14.66
CA GLN A 24 -28.16 -9.38 -13.62
C GLN A 24 -29.14 -10.56 -13.75
N SER A 25 -29.48 -10.93 -14.99
CA SER A 25 -30.35 -12.08 -15.25
C SER A 25 -29.66 -13.41 -14.96
N ALA A 26 -28.36 -13.51 -15.28
CA ALA A 26 -27.53 -14.67 -14.92
C ALA A 26 -27.44 -14.86 -13.39
N ILE A 27 -27.28 -13.76 -12.64
CA ILE A 27 -27.26 -13.78 -11.15
C ILE A 27 -28.62 -14.24 -10.61
N ASN A 28 -29.72 -13.70 -11.14
CA ASN A 28 -31.08 -14.07 -10.70
C ASN A 28 -31.38 -15.56 -10.96
N GLU A 29 -30.92 -16.12 -12.07
CA GLU A 29 -31.08 -17.54 -12.37
C GLU A 29 -30.18 -18.43 -11.50
N ALA A 30 -28.94 -18.02 -11.27
CA ALA A 30 -28.04 -18.72 -10.35
C ALA A 30 -28.61 -18.76 -8.91
N GLN A 31 -29.26 -17.68 -8.47
CA GLN A 31 -29.95 -17.63 -7.18
C GLN A 31 -31.21 -18.52 -7.14
N LYS A 32 -31.98 -18.59 -8.23
CA LYS A 32 -33.14 -19.50 -8.33
C LYS A 32 -32.70 -20.97 -8.25
N LEU A 33 -31.61 -21.34 -8.93
CA LEU A 33 -30.99 -22.67 -8.84
C LEU A 33 -30.53 -22.97 -7.41
N LYS A 34 -29.86 -22.01 -6.76
CA LYS A 34 -29.45 -22.14 -5.35
C LYS A 34 -30.64 -22.35 -4.40
N THR A 35 -31.77 -21.70 -4.67
CA THR A 35 -32.98 -21.81 -3.85
C THR A 35 -33.73 -23.11 -4.11
N ALA A 36 -33.78 -23.58 -5.37
CA ALA A 36 -34.39 -24.84 -5.77
C ALA A 36 -33.64 -26.05 -5.18
N ILE A 37 -32.31 -25.97 -5.09
CA ILE A 37 -31.45 -27.05 -4.56
C ILE A 37 -31.40 -27.03 -3.02
N GLY A 38 -31.67 -25.89 -2.39
CA GLY A 38 -31.79 -25.78 -0.92
C GLY A 38 -32.95 -26.61 -0.31
N GLN A 39 -33.84 -27.17 -1.14
CA GLN A 39 -34.93 -28.05 -0.71
C GLN A 39 -34.64 -29.55 -0.92
N THR A 40 -33.56 -29.90 -1.63
CA THR A 40 -33.11 -31.29 -1.84
C THR A 40 -31.74 -31.48 -1.22
N GLN A 41 -31.69 -32.13 -0.04
CA GLN A 41 -30.44 -32.63 0.52
C GLN A 41 -29.80 -33.60 -0.46
N ASN A 42 -28.80 -33.14 -1.22
CA ASN A 42 -27.92 -34.01 -1.97
C ASN A 42 -26.50 -33.45 -1.98
N ASP A 43 -25.55 -34.28 -1.55
CA ASP A 43 -24.12 -34.01 -1.33
C ASP A 43 -23.30 -33.67 -2.60
N ASN A 44 -23.95 -33.29 -3.70
CA ASN A 44 -23.30 -33.04 -4.99
C ASN A 44 -22.68 -31.63 -5.15
N PHE A 45 -22.77 -30.76 -4.13
CA PHE A 45 -22.20 -29.40 -4.21
C PHE A 45 -20.68 -29.32 -4.05
N ARG A 46 -19.99 -30.43 -3.70
CA ARG A 46 -18.51 -30.47 -3.68
C ARG A 46 -17.87 -30.45 -5.07
N LEU A 47 -18.66 -30.52 -6.13
CA LEU A 47 -18.21 -30.48 -7.53
C LEU A 47 -18.68 -29.23 -8.27
N LEU A 48 -18.93 -28.12 -7.56
CA LEU A 48 -18.93 -26.81 -8.22
C LEU A 48 -17.56 -26.58 -8.83
N ASN A 49 -17.52 -26.68 -10.15
CA ASN A 49 -16.35 -26.53 -11.00
C ASN A 49 -15.51 -25.30 -10.53
N PRO A 50 -14.19 -25.43 -10.34
CA PRO A 50 -13.31 -24.31 -9.97
C PRO A 50 -13.45 -23.09 -10.90
N VAL A 51 -13.95 -23.30 -12.12
CA VAL A 51 -14.29 -22.24 -13.07
C VAL A 51 -15.46 -21.37 -12.60
N ILE A 52 -16.46 -21.92 -11.90
CA ILE A 52 -17.63 -21.17 -11.40
C ILE A 52 -17.26 -20.32 -10.17
N LEU A 53 -16.46 -20.85 -9.24
CA LEU A 53 -15.88 -20.05 -8.15
C LEU A 53 -15.01 -18.92 -8.72
N ARG A 54 -14.16 -19.21 -9.70
CA ARG A 54 -13.37 -18.18 -10.40
C ARG A 54 -14.21 -17.19 -11.20
N LEU A 55 -15.39 -17.56 -11.69
CA LEU A 55 -16.30 -16.67 -12.42
C LEU A 55 -17.14 -15.81 -11.47
N LEU A 56 -17.51 -16.33 -10.29
CA LEU A 56 -18.13 -15.57 -9.21
C LEU A 56 -17.13 -14.58 -8.58
N ASP A 57 -15.86 -14.97 -8.46
CA ASP A 57 -14.79 -14.10 -7.93
C ASP A 57 -14.29 -13.08 -8.98
N ARG A 58 -14.43 -13.36 -10.29
CA ARG A 58 -13.85 -12.49 -11.33
C ARG A 58 -14.63 -11.22 -11.66
N GLN A 59 -15.84 -11.03 -11.15
CA GLN A 59 -16.57 -9.77 -11.28
C GLN A 59 -17.83 -9.82 -10.40
N MET A 60 -17.66 -9.58 -9.11
CA MET A 60 -18.58 -8.69 -8.44
C MET A 60 -18.02 -7.29 -8.71
N PRO A 61 -18.51 -6.54 -9.73
CA PRO A 61 -18.26 -5.12 -9.72
C PRO A 61 -18.73 -4.62 -8.34
N GLU A 62 -17.84 -3.96 -7.60
CA GLU A 62 -18.27 -3.12 -6.48
C GLU A 62 -19.49 -2.36 -6.96
N GLN A 63 -20.57 -2.45 -6.20
CA GLN A 63 -21.82 -1.80 -6.53
C GLN A 63 -21.51 -0.32 -6.78
N GLN A 64 -21.49 0.10 -8.06
CA GLN A 64 -21.21 1.47 -8.51
C GLN A 64 -22.37 2.43 -8.16
N GLY A 65 -22.86 2.37 -6.92
CA GLY A 65 -24.01 3.10 -6.43
C GLY A 65 -24.17 3.11 -4.91
N GLU A 66 -23.40 2.34 -4.13
CA GLU A 66 -23.27 2.60 -2.69
C GLU A 66 -22.07 3.50 -2.48
N THR A 67 -22.32 4.71 -1.97
CA THR A 67 -21.25 5.61 -1.52
C THR A 67 -20.38 4.89 -0.50
N ASP A 68 -19.09 4.70 -0.79
CA ASP A 68 -18.15 4.11 0.16
C ASP A 68 -18.13 4.97 1.43
N GLU A 69 -18.76 4.49 2.50
CA GLU A 69 -18.84 5.19 3.78
C GLU A 69 -17.46 5.43 4.41
N LEU A 70 -16.42 4.72 3.95
CA LEU A 70 -15.04 4.86 4.39
C LEU A 70 -14.18 5.70 3.44
N PHE A 71 -14.75 6.28 2.38
CA PHE A 71 -14.02 7.07 1.39
C PHE A 71 -13.13 8.14 2.02
N ASP A 72 -13.67 8.92 2.96
CA ASP A 72 -12.92 9.98 3.63
C ASP A 72 -11.79 9.42 4.50
N VAL A 73 -12.03 8.32 5.21
CA VAL A 73 -11.03 7.64 6.05
C VAL A 73 -9.86 7.14 5.19
N LYS A 74 -10.17 6.46 4.08
CA LYS A 74 -9.21 5.95 3.11
C LYS A 74 -8.40 7.10 2.49
N THR A 75 -9.08 8.15 2.04
CA THR A 75 -8.45 9.34 1.45
C THR A 75 -7.45 9.98 2.42
N GLN A 76 -7.87 10.27 3.65
CA GLN A 76 -6.98 10.85 4.67
C GLN A 76 -5.80 9.93 4.99
N PHE A 77 -6.01 8.61 5.02
CA PHE A 77 -4.95 7.65 5.25
C PHE A 77 -3.91 7.66 4.11
N TYR A 78 -4.35 7.56 2.84
CA TYR A 78 -3.44 7.47 1.70
C TYR A 78 -2.61 8.75 1.48
N ILE A 79 -3.18 9.92 1.76
CA ILE A 79 -2.44 11.18 1.66
C ILE A 79 -1.51 11.43 2.86
N GLY A 80 -1.49 10.54 3.85
CA GLY A 80 -0.62 10.63 5.02
C GLY A 80 -1.16 11.49 6.16
N ASN A 81 -2.45 11.85 6.16
CA ASN A 81 -3.11 12.57 7.25
C ASN A 81 -3.72 11.60 8.28
N TYR A 82 -2.85 10.82 8.92
CA TYR A 82 -3.26 9.69 9.76
C TYR A 82 -4.11 10.10 10.97
N GLN A 83 -3.86 11.27 11.56
CA GLN A 83 -4.66 11.74 12.71
C GLN A 83 -6.08 12.10 12.28
N SER A 84 -6.26 12.74 11.12
CA SER A 84 -7.60 12.99 10.57
C SER A 84 -8.30 11.70 10.16
N ALA A 85 -7.59 10.73 9.58
CA ALA A 85 -8.17 9.42 9.26
C ALA A 85 -8.80 8.75 10.50
N ILE A 86 -8.11 8.78 11.65
CA ILE A 86 -8.63 8.29 12.94
C ILE A 86 -9.86 9.11 13.37
N ASN A 87 -9.78 10.44 13.28
CA ASN A 87 -10.87 11.32 13.71
C ASN A 87 -12.14 11.11 12.87
N GLU A 88 -12.01 10.95 11.54
CA GLU A 88 -13.15 10.66 10.67
C GLU A 88 -13.73 9.27 10.95
N ALA A 89 -12.88 8.26 11.12
CA ALA A 89 -13.31 6.91 11.45
C ALA A 89 -14.15 6.86 12.74
N GLN A 90 -13.82 7.66 13.75
CA GLN A 90 -14.56 7.74 15.02
C GLN A 90 -15.95 8.38 14.88
N LYS A 91 -16.18 9.20 13.85
CA LYS A 91 -17.49 9.85 13.60
C LYS A 91 -18.47 8.90 12.89
N LEU A 92 -17.96 7.89 12.20
CA LEU A 92 -18.77 6.97 11.38
C LEU A 92 -19.63 6.05 12.25
N LYS A 93 -20.91 5.97 11.88
CA LYS A 93 -21.89 5.05 12.49
C LYS A 93 -22.18 3.91 11.52
N LEU A 94 -21.26 2.96 11.48
CA LEU A 94 -21.34 1.80 10.61
C LEU A 94 -22.31 0.77 11.18
N ASN A 95 -23.19 0.22 10.35
CA ASN A 95 -24.13 -0.83 10.74
C ASN A 95 -23.64 -2.22 10.36
N ASN A 96 -22.82 -2.33 9.31
CA ASN A 96 -22.27 -3.59 8.81
C ASN A 96 -21.00 -3.99 9.58
N THR A 97 -20.92 -5.26 9.98
CA THR A 97 -19.74 -5.84 10.64
C THR A 97 -18.50 -5.79 9.73
N LEU A 98 -18.65 -5.97 8.42
CA LEU A 98 -17.53 -5.91 7.47
C LEU A 98 -16.95 -4.50 7.35
N GLN A 99 -17.80 -3.47 7.22
CA GLN A 99 -17.35 -2.08 7.19
C GLN A 99 -16.71 -1.66 8.53
N LYS A 100 -17.22 -2.14 9.66
CA LYS A 100 -16.58 -1.91 10.97
C LYS A 100 -15.17 -2.47 11.02
N LEU A 101 -15.00 -3.69 10.52
CA LEU A 101 -13.69 -4.34 10.45
C LEU A 101 -12.74 -3.54 9.55
N GLU A 102 -13.19 -3.14 8.37
CA GLU A 102 -12.39 -2.35 7.43
C GLU A 102 -12.00 -0.97 8.00
N ARG A 103 -12.93 -0.28 8.67
CA ARG A 103 -12.62 0.93 9.44
C ARG A 103 -11.52 0.68 10.46
N ASP A 104 -11.64 -0.37 11.25
CA ASP A 104 -10.69 -0.70 12.32
C ASP A 104 -9.30 -1.00 11.74
N VAL A 105 -9.23 -1.64 10.56
CA VAL A 105 -7.97 -1.83 9.80
C VAL A 105 -7.30 -0.49 9.52
N PHE A 106 -8.02 0.50 8.96
CA PHE A 106 -7.46 1.82 8.67
C PHE A 106 -7.07 2.60 9.93
N VAL A 107 -7.85 2.48 11.01
CA VAL A 107 -7.54 3.11 12.31
C VAL A 107 -6.23 2.55 12.88
N TYR A 108 -6.09 1.22 12.92
CA TYR A 108 -4.87 0.59 13.44
C TYR A 108 -3.66 0.86 12.56
N ARG A 109 -3.81 0.85 11.22
CA ARG A 109 -2.74 1.27 10.30
C ARG A 109 -2.34 2.73 10.50
N SER A 110 -3.29 3.63 10.78
CA SER A 110 -3.02 5.03 11.11
C SER A 110 -2.22 5.15 12.42
N TYR A 111 -2.55 4.36 13.45
CA TYR A 111 -1.75 4.31 14.68
C TYR A 111 -0.32 3.80 14.45
N ILE A 112 -0.15 2.78 13.59
CA ILE A 112 1.17 2.27 13.19
C ILE A 112 1.97 3.37 12.48
N ALA A 113 1.36 4.09 11.54
CA ALA A 113 2.00 5.17 10.79
C ALA A 113 2.42 6.34 11.70
N LEU A 114 1.63 6.63 12.74
CA LEU A 114 1.96 7.60 13.80
C LEU A 114 2.98 7.09 14.84
N LYS A 115 3.59 5.91 14.61
CA LYS A 115 4.52 5.23 15.52
C LYS A 115 3.93 4.94 16.92
N LYS A 116 2.60 4.90 17.05
CA LYS A 116 1.87 4.59 18.29
C LYS A 116 1.65 3.07 18.42
N TYR A 117 2.73 2.29 18.27
CA TYR A 117 2.67 0.82 18.22
C TYR A 117 2.04 0.19 19.46
N GLY A 118 2.25 0.78 20.64
CA GLY A 118 1.70 0.28 21.90
C GLY A 118 0.16 0.22 21.91
N VAL A 119 -0.53 1.14 21.24
CA VAL A 119 -2.00 1.12 21.12
C VAL A 119 -2.44 -0.15 20.40
N VAL A 120 -1.84 -0.42 19.23
CA VAL A 120 -2.18 -1.58 18.39
C VAL A 120 -1.88 -2.90 19.08
N ILE A 121 -0.70 -3.01 19.72
CA ILE A 121 -0.27 -4.23 20.41
C ILE A 121 -1.19 -4.58 21.59
N ASN A 122 -1.65 -3.56 22.32
CA ASN A 122 -2.47 -3.72 23.52
C ASN A 122 -3.95 -3.94 23.22
N GLU A 123 -4.49 -3.29 22.19
CA GLU A 123 -5.92 -3.40 21.85
C GLU A 123 -6.24 -4.64 21.01
N ILE A 124 -5.32 -5.10 20.15
CA ILE A 124 -5.50 -6.32 19.38
C ILE A 124 -5.09 -7.52 20.25
N HIS A 125 -6.07 -8.30 20.68
CA HIS A 125 -5.88 -9.47 21.56
C HIS A 125 -6.39 -10.76 20.89
N GLY A 126 -6.22 -11.92 21.55
CA GLY A 126 -6.57 -13.22 20.96
C GLY A 126 -8.05 -13.41 20.61
N ALA A 127 -8.96 -12.62 21.20
CA ALA A 127 -10.38 -12.61 20.85
C ALA A 127 -10.75 -11.61 19.74
N SER A 128 -9.77 -10.85 19.21
CA SER A 128 -10.00 -9.90 18.11
C SER A 128 -10.09 -10.66 16.77
N PRO A 129 -10.78 -10.10 15.77
CA PRO A 129 -10.87 -10.69 14.43
C PRO A 129 -9.51 -11.09 13.84
N GLN A 130 -9.48 -12.18 13.08
CA GLN A 130 -8.24 -12.74 12.52
C GLN A 130 -7.59 -11.78 11.52
N GLU A 131 -8.39 -10.93 10.86
CA GLU A 131 -7.98 -9.92 9.89
C GLU A 131 -7.18 -8.77 10.53
N LEU A 132 -7.32 -8.56 11.84
CA LEU A 132 -6.56 -7.54 12.58
C LEU A 132 -5.24 -8.07 13.15
N GLN A 133 -5.12 -9.39 13.36
CA GLN A 133 -3.90 -9.99 13.91
C GLN A 133 -2.62 -9.65 13.12
N PRO A 134 -2.63 -9.58 11.77
CA PRO A 134 -1.47 -9.14 11.00
C PRO A 134 -1.00 -7.73 11.40
N LEU A 135 -1.91 -6.80 11.67
CA LEU A 135 -1.54 -5.43 12.06
C LEU A 135 -0.79 -5.39 13.40
N LYS A 136 -1.14 -6.28 14.33
CA LYS A 136 -0.37 -6.46 15.57
C LYS A 136 1.04 -6.99 15.28
N GLN A 137 1.17 -7.99 14.42
CA GLN A 137 2.47 -8.53 14.01
C GLN A 137 3.35 -7.44 13.36
N LEU A 138 2.76 -6.58 12.52
CA LEU A 138 3.47 -5.43 11.95
C LEU A 138 3.92 -4.43 13.01
N ALA A 139 3.05 -4.10 13.97
CA ALA A 139 3.40 -3.21 15.08
C ALA A 139 4.52 -3.78 15.97
N GLU A 140 4.52 -5.09 16.24
CA GLU A 140 5.59 -5.77 16.95
C GLU A 140 6.91 -5.73 16.16
N TYR A 141 6.86 -5.99 14.86
CA TYR A 141 8.01 -5.93 13.96
C TYR A 141 8.68 -4.54 13.94
N LEU A 142 7.87 -3.48 13.81
CA LEU A 142 8.37 -2.11 13.74
C LEU A 142 8.86 -1.59 15.10
N SER A 143 8.24 -1.99 16.21
CA SER A 143 8.60 -1.51 17.55
C SER A 143 9.76 -2.28 18.21
N GLN A 144 10.06 -3.50 17.78
CA GLN A 144 11.02 -4.38 18.45
C GLN A 144 12.09 -4.90 17.48
N PRO A 145 13.17 -4.13 17.24
CA PRO A 145 14.26 -4.53 16.34
C PRO A 145 14.83 -5.93 16.64
N ASN A 146 14.96 -6.28 17.93
CA ASN A 146 15.48 -7.57 18.39
C ASN A 146 14.60 -8.78 18.02
N LYS A 147 13.34 -8.58 17.63
CA LYS A 147 12.41 -9.66 17.26
C LYS A 147 12.18 -9.78 15.75
N ARG A 148 12.72 -8.87 14.92
CA ARG A 148 12.47 -8.83 13.48
C ARG A 148 12.72 -10.19 12.82
N GLU A 149 13.90 -10.77 13.01
CA GLU A 149 14.26 -12.09 12.45
C GLU A 149 13.26 -13.19 12.85
N SER A 150 12.86 -13.24 14.13
CA SER A 150 11.90 -14.23 14.62
C SER A 150 10.49 -14.04 14.03
N ILE A 151 10.10 -12.80 13.73
CA ILE A 151 8.80 -12.47 13.12
C ILE A 151 8.82 -12.84 11.65
N VAL A 152 9.91 -12.56 10.93
CA VAL A 152 10.10 -12.94 9.52
C VAL A 152 10.05 -14.46 9.37
N LEU A 153 10.73 -15.22 10.23
CA LEU A 153 10.68 -16.69 10.20
C LEU A 153 9.27 -17.24 10.44
N LYS A 154 8.50 -16.64 11.35
CA LYS A 154 7.09 -17.01 11.57
C LYS A 154 6.23 -16.67 10.35
N LEU A 155 6.49 -15.53 9.72
CA LEU A 155 5.79 -15.10 8.52
C LEU A 155 6.05 -16.06 7.34
N ASP A 156 7.30 -16.50 7.15
CA ASP A 156 7.66 -17.50 6.15
C ASP A 156 6.90 -18.82 6.35
N GLN A 157 6.74 -19.25 7.60
CA GLN A 157 5.94 -20.44 7.95
C GLN A 157 4.45 -20.26 7.65
N GLN A 158 3.89 -19.08 7.94
CA GLN A 158 2.49 -18.74 7.66
C GLN A 158 2.21 -18.74 6.15
N ILE A 159 3.14 -18.19 5.35
CA ILE A 159 3.04 -18.11 3.89
C ILE A 159 3.24 -19.45 3.22
N SER A 160 4.12 -20.30 3.77
CA SER A 160 4.30 -21.66 3.29
C SER A 160 3.10 -22.58 3.62
N GLY A 161 2.23 -22.14 4.54
CA GLY A 161 0.99 -22.83 4.90
C GLY A 161 -0.17 -22.51 3.94
N ASN A 162 -1.40 -22.78 4.40
CA ASN A 162 -2.61 -22.44 3.64
C ASN A 162 -2.97 -20.97 3.90
N ILE A 163 -2.52 -20.06 3.02
CA ILE A 163 -2.85 -18.64 3.08
C ILE A 163 -4.30 -18.44 2.67
N ASP A 164 -5.07 -17.71 3.48
CA ASP A 164 -6.36 -17.17 3.03
C ASP A 164 -6.10 -15.96 2.14
N VAL A 165 -6.13 -16.19 0.83
CA VAL A 165 -5.88 -15.17 -0.20
C VAL A 165 -6.93 -14.05 -0.16
N ASN A 166 -8.10 -14.29 0.46
CA ASN A 166 -9.15 -13.27 0.61
C ASN A 166 -8.81 -12.22 1.67
N ASN A 167 -7.91 -12.54 2.61
CA ASN A 167 -7.44 -11.61 3.63
C ASN A 167 -6.32 -10.73 3.04
N HIS A 168 -6.71 -9.73 2.26
CA HIS A 168 -5.77 -8.77 1.65
C HIS A 168 -4.94 -8.01 2.71
N VAL A 169 -5.46 -7.81 3.93
CA VAL A 169 -4.74 -7.15 5.03
C VAL A 169 -3.51 -7.96 5.45
N PHE A 170 -3.64 -9.29 5.55
CA PHE A 170 -2.50 -10.16 5.80
C PHE A 170 -1.45 -10.04 4.70
N LEU A 171 -1.87 -10.08 3.42
CA LEU A 171 -0.96 -9.96 2.28
C LEU A 171 -0.21 -8.63 2.27
N LEU A 172 -0.91 -7.52 2.55
CA LEU A 172 -0.32 -6.18 2.67
C LEU A 172 0.71 -6.11 3.80
N VAL A 173 0.37 -6.63 4.99
CA VAL A 173 1.29 -6.66 6.13
C VAL A 173 2.51 -7.50 5.82
N ALA A 174 2.30 -8.71 5.32
CA ALA A 174 3.37 -9.64 4.98
C ALA A 174 4.36 -9.00 3.99
N ALA A 175 3.82 -8.43 2.91
CA ALA A 175 4.63 -7.74 1.92
C ALA A 175 5.32 -6.49 2.48
N THR A 176 4.68 -5.74 3.38
CA THR A 176 5.30 -4.60 4.06
C THR A 176 6.50 -5.03 4.92
N ILE A 177 6.41 -6.17 5.61
CA ILE A 177 7.54 -6.72 6.39
C ILE A 177 8.68 -7.09 5.45
N TYR A 178 8.42 -7.86 4.39
CA TYR A 178 9.45 -8.21 3.41
C TYR A 178 10.06 -7.01 2.71
N TYR A 179 9.25 -5.99 2.42
CA TYR A 179 9.72 -4.74 1.82
C TYR A 179 10.71 -4.03 2.75
N ASN A 180 10.45 -3.98 4.06
CA ASN A 180 11.38 -3.41 5.04
C ASN A 180 12.67 -4.24 5.21
N GLU A 181 12.60 -5.56 5.00
CA GLU A 181 13.75 -6.47 4.96
C GLU A 181 14.48 -6.45 3.58
N SER A 182 14.10 -5.53 2.68
CA SER A 182 14.63 -5.43 1.30
C SER A 182 14.44 -6.70 0.45
N ASN A 183 13.54 -7.61 0.84
CA ASN A 183 13.20 -8.83 0.11
C ASN A 183 12.00 -8.57 -0.83
N TYR A 184 12.21 -7.71 -1.81
CA TYR A 184 11.16 -7.25 -2.74
C TYR A 184 10.58 -8.39 -3.58
N GLU A 185 11.38 -9.39 -3.96
CA GLU A 185 10.90 -10.54 -4.74
C GLU A 185 9.84 -11.35 -3.98
N THR A 186 10.06 -11.58 -2.68
CA THR A 186 9.10 -12.32 -1.85
C THR A 186 7.85 -11.48 -1.60
N ALA A 187 8.00 -10.18 -1.37
CA ALA A 187 6.87 -9.25 -1.27
C ALA A 187 5.98 -9.32 -2.53
N LEU A 188 6.58 -9.29 -3.73
CA LEU A 188 5.84 -9.40 -5.00
C LEU A 188 5.12 -10.74 -5.15
N LYS A 189 5.75 -11.86 -4.76
CA LYS A 189 5.13 -13.20 -4.80
C LYS A 189 3.88 -13.29 -3.92
N VAL A 190 3.92 -12.66 -2.75
CA VAL A 190 2.78 -12.61 -1.83
C VAL A 190 1.65 -11.74 -2.40
N LEU A 191 1.99 -10.54 -2.90
CA LEU A 191 1.00 -9.59 -3.38
C LEU A 191 0.30 -10.04 -4.68
N HIS A 192 0.98 -10.80 -5.54
CA HIS A 192 0.42 -11.28 -6.81
C HIS A 192 -0.81 -12.19 -6.63
N GLN A 193 -1.05 -12.68 -5.42
CA GLN A 193 -2.19 -13.52 -5.09
C GLN A 193 -3.50 -12.72 -5.00
N SER A 194 -3.43 -11.39 -4.77
CA SER A 194 -4.60 -10.52 -4.61
C SER A 194 -4.73 -9.53 -5.77
N ALA A 195 -5.98 -9.27 -6.16
CA ALA A 195 -6.32 -8.23 -7.13
C ALA A 195 -6.63 -6.87 -6.48
N HIS A 196 -6.60 -6.78 -5.14
CA HIS A 196 -6.96 -5.58 -4.38
C HIS A 196 -6.08 -4.38 -4.75
N LEU A 197 -6.68 -3.19 -4.85
CA LEU A 197 -6.00 -1.98 -5.32
C LEU A 197 -4.76 -1.62 -4.48
N GLU A 198 -4.85 -1.76 -3.15
CA GLU A 198 -3.69 -1.56 -2.27
C GLU A 198 -2.55 -2.55 -2.49
N CYS A 199 -2.87 -3.80 -2.81
CA CYS A 199 -1.84 -4.81 -3.08
C CYS A 199 -1.08 -4.45 -4.36
N ARG A 200 -1.80 -3.99 -5.38
CA ARG A 200 -1.19 -3.52 -6.64
C ARG A 200 -0.35 -2.27 -6.45
N ALA A 201 -0.81 -1.31 -5.64
CA ALA A 201 -0.03 -0.12 -5.31
C ALA A 201 1.30 -0.46 -4.62
N LEU A 202 1.29 -1.41 -3.67
CA LEU A 202 2.50 -1.88 -3.01
C LEU A 202 3.40 -2.69 -3.95
N MET A 203 2.83 -3.48 -4.87
CA MET A 203 3.59 -4.17 -5.92
C MET A 203 4.32 -3.16 -6.81
N LEU A 204 3.62 -2.12 -7.25
CA LEU A 204 4.18 -1.05 -8.06
C LEU A 204 5.31 -0.35 -7.31
N GLN A 205 5.13 -0.03 -6.02
CA GLN A 205 6.17 0.58 -5.20
C GLN A 205 7.41 -0.32 -5.09
N ALA A 206 7.23 -1.63 -4.87
CA ALA A 206 8.31 -2.60 -4.84
C ALA A 206 9.03 -2.72 -6.20
N GLN A 207 8.30 -2.70 -7.32
CA GLN A 207 8.89 -2.71 -8.66
C GLN A 207 9.71 -1.46 -8.95
N LEU A 208 9.25 -0.28 -8.52
CA LEU A 208 10.03 0.96 -8.61
C LEU A 208 11.31 0.89 -7.78
N LYS A 209 11.27 0.31 -6.57
CA LYS A 209 12.48 0.07 -5.75
C LYS A 209 13.47 -0.92 -6.35
N MET A 210 13.02 -1.80 -7.23
CA MET A 210 13.87 -2.72 -7.99
C MET A 210 14.37 -2.10 -9.32
N ASP A 211 14.16 -0.80 -9.53
CA ASP A 211 14.47 -0.09 -10.79
C ASP A 211 13.75 -0.66 -12.02
N ARG A 212 12.60 -1.33 -11.82
CA ARG A 212 11.77 -1.94 -12.87
C ARG A 212 10.57 -1.09 -13.23
N VAL A 213 10.84 0.12 -13.72
CA VAL A 213 9.82 1.10 -14.16
C VAL A 213 8.93 0.54 -15.28
N ASP A 214 9.45 -0.40 -16.09
CA ASP A 214 8.70 -1.09 -17.13
C ASP A 214 7.55 -1.95 -16.58
N LEU A 215 7.78 -2.63 -15.45
CA LEU A 215 6.77 -3.43 -14.77
C LEU A 215 5.80 -2.54 -14.00
N ALA A 216 6.31 -1.51 -13.31
CA ALA A 216 5.50 -0.54 -12.58
C ALA A 216 4.45 0.13 -13.47
N LYS A 217 4.79 0.45 -14.73
CA LYS A 217 3.83 0.97 -15.71
C LYS A 217 2.73 -0.02 -16.09
N LYS A 218 3.03 -1.32 -16.13
CA LYS A 218 2.02 -2.34 -16.43
C LYS A 218 1.03 -2.46 -15.27
N GLU A 219 1.53 -2.48 -14.03
CA GLU A 219 0.66 -2.48 -12.85
C GLU A 219 -0.15 -1.19 -12.74
N LEU A 220 0.44 -0.02 -13.05
CA LEU A 220 -0.31 1.23 -13.08
C LEU A 220 -1.50 1.16 -14.04
N LYS A 221 -1.31 0.65 -15.26
CA LYS A 221 -2.44 0.46 -16.20
C LYS A 221 -3.52 -0.44 -15.62
N SER A 222 -3.14 -1.54 -14.98
CA SER A 222 -4.12 -2.41 -14.31
C SER A 222 -4.83 -1.72 -13.14
N MET A 223 -4.19 -0.80 -12.42
CA MET A 223 -4.86 0.02 -11.40
C MET A 223 -5.85 1.00 -12.03
N GLN A 224 -5.49 1.65 -13.13
CA GLN A 224 -6.35 2.58 -13.87
C GLN A 224 -7.56 1.89 -14.51
N GLU A 225 -7.42 0.63 -14.93
CA GLU A 225 -8.54 -0.20 -15.40
C GLU A 225 -9.53 -0.56 -14.30
N ILE A 226 -9.08 -0.59 -13.03
CA ILE A 226 -9.94 -0.84 -11.86
C ILE A 226 -10.64 0.45 -11.46
N ASP A 227 -9.85 1.50 -11.17
CA ASP A 227 -10.33 2.81 -10.78
C ASP A 227 -9.22 3.87 -11.04
N ASP A 228 -9.39 4.67 -12.09
CA ASP A 228 -8.46 5.74 -12.48
C ASP A 228 -8.59 6.97 -11.55
N ASP A 229 -9.76 7.18 -10.96
CA ASP A 229 -10.06 8.32 -10.09
C ASP A 229 -9.69 8.08 -8.62
N ALA A 230 -9.42 6.82 -8.24
CA ALA A 230 -8.94 6.48 -6.90
C ALA A 230 -7.68 7.28 -6.52
N ILE A 231 -7.69 7.86 -5.32
CA ILE A 231 -6.55 8.58 -4.74
C ILE A 231 -5.27 7.74 -4.80
N LEU A 232 -5.39 6.43 -4.57
CA LEU A 232 -4.25 5.53 -4.61
C LEU A 232 -3.69 5.32 -6.02
N THR A 233 -4.54 5.29 -7.05
CA THR A 233 -4.13 5.23 -8.46
C THR A 233 -3.46 6.53 -8.89
N GLN A 234 -3.99 7.67 -8.47
CA GLN A 234 -3.36 8.97 -8.72
C GLN A 234 -1.98 9.07 -8.06
N LEU A 235 -1.83 8.65 -6.80
CA LEU A 235 -0.53 8.58 -6.12
C LEU A 235 0.45 7.64 -6.84
N ALA A 236 -0.01 6.45 -7.25
CA ALA A 236 0.81 5.51 -8.01
C ALA A 236 1.28 6.08 -9.35
N SER A 237 0.40 6.82 -10.05
CA SER A 237 0.76 7.54 -11.28
C SER A 237 1.85 8.58 -11.02
N ALA A 238 1.72 9.36 -9.94
CA ALA A 238 2.73 10.34 -9.55
C ALA A 238 4.09 9.68 -9.24
N TRP A 239 4.13 8.53 -8.55
CA TRP A 239 5.37 7.81 -8.27
C TRP A 239 6.05 7.27 -9.54
N VAL A 240 5.28 6.73 -10.48
CA VAL A 240 5.83 6.27 -11.77
C VAL A 240 6.38 7.45 -12.57
N ASN A 241 5.64 8.55 -12.64
CA ASN A 241 6.06 9.75 -13.36
C ASN A 241 7.31 10.39 -12.73
N LEU A 242 7.39 10.42 -11.39
CA LEU A 242 8.58 10.87 -10.66
C LEU A 242 9.81 10.01 -11.02
N SER A 243 9.63 8.68 -11.09
CA SER A 243 10.71 7.73 -11.41
C SER A 243 11.16 7.81 -12.88
N MET A 244 10.30 8.26 -13.79
CA MET A 244 10.65 8.44 -15.20
C MET A 244 11.51 9.68 -15.46
N GLY A 245 11.35 10.73 -14.65
CA GLY A 245 12.05 11.99 -14.85
C GLY A 245 11.62 12.77 -16.11
N GLY A 246 12.37 13.81 -16.45
CA GLY A 246 12.13 14.65 -17.63
C GLY A 246 10.79 15.39 -17.56
N GLU A 247 10.05 15.42 -18.69
CA GLU A 247 8.75 16.09 -18.79
C GLU A 247 7.70 15.51 -17.84
N LYS A 248 7.84 14.23 -17.44
CA LYS A 248 6.93 13.56 -16.51
C LYS A 248 7.00 14.09 -15.08
N LEU A 249 8.07 14.78 -14.71
CA LEU A 249 8.16 15.44 -13.40
C LEU A 249 7.08 16.50 -13.22
N GLN A 250 6.70 17.19 -14.30
CA GLN A 250 5.66 18.23 -14.22
C GLN A 250 4.27 17.60 -14.07
N GLU A 251 4.01 16.47 -14.72
CA GLU A 251 2.79 15.69 -14.53
C GLU A 251 2.68 15.19 -13.09
N ALA A 252 3.75 14.60 -12.53
CA ALA A 252 3.79 14.16 -11.13
C ALA A 252 3.54 15.32 -10.15
N TYR A 253 4.14 16.49 -10.41
CA TYR A 253 3.92 17.69 -9.60
C TYR A 253 2.45 18.09 -9.57
N TYR A 254 1.79 18.16 -10.73
CA TYR A 254 0.37 18.53 -10.80
C TYR A 254 -0.52 17.53 -10.08
N THR A 255 -0.23 16.23 -10.14
CA THR A 255 -0.98 15.24 -9.38
C THR A 255 -0.85 15.46 -7.87
N PHE A 256 0.37 15.69 -7.35
CA PHE A 256 0.54 15.99 -5.92
C PHE A 256 -0.10 17.32 -5.52
N GLN A 257 -0.05 18.34 -6.39
CA GLN A 257 -0.70 19.62 -6.17
C GLN A 257 -2.22 19.49 -6.11
N GLU A 258 -2.83 18.82 -7.08
CA GLU A 258 -4.27 18.60 -7.12
C GLU A 258 -4.75 17.82 -5.89
N LEU A 259 -4.01 16.79 -5.46
CA LEU A 259 -4.31 16.05 -4.24
C LEU A 259 -4.20 16.93 -2.98
N ALA A 260 -3.24 17.85 -2.93
CA ALA A 260 -3.08 18.77 -1.80
C ALA A 260 -4.19 19.83 -1.78
N ASP A 261 -4.55 20.39 -2.93
CA ASP A 261 -5.54 21.45 -3.10
C ASP A 261 -6.98 20.94 -2.85
N LYS A 262 -7.31 19.74 -3.32
CA LYS A 262 -8.62 19.10 -3.07
C LYS A 262 -8.77 18.64 -1.62
N ASN A 263 -7.67 18.28 -0.97
CA ASN A 263 -7.66 17.74 0.39
C ASN A 263 -6.94 18.70 1.35
N THR A 264 -5.95 18.19 2.07
CA THR A 264 -5.10 18.98 2.95
C THR A 264 -3.65 18.76 2.54
N PRO A 265 -2.83 19.82 2.43
CA PRO A 265 -1.40 19.65 2.17
C PRO A 265 -0.77 18.94 3.37
N THR A 266 -0.37 17.69 3.17
CA THR A 266 0.35 16.88 4.18
C THR A 266 1.84 16.94 3.92
N ALA A 267 2.66 16.57 4.91
CA ALA A 267 4.09 16.43 4.72
C ALA A 267 4.43 15.46 3.56
N LEU A 268 3.65 14.39 3.37
CA LEU A 268 3.84 13.43 2.28
C LEU A 268 3.67 14.11 0.91
N LEU A 269 2.57 14.83 0.70
CA LEU A 269 2.28 15.48 -0.58
C LEU A 269 3.27 16.62 -0.87
N LEU A 270 3.62 17.41 0.14
CA LEU A 270 4.60 18.49 0.03
C LEU A 270 6.00 17.97 -0.29
N ASN A 271 6.42 16.84 0.29
CA ASN A 271 7.67 16.18 -0.10
C ASN A 271 7.63 15.64 -1.53
N GLY A 272 6.48 15.13 -1.99
CA GLY A 272 6.28 14.74 -3.38
C GLY A 272 6.45 15.92 -4.35
N GLN A 273 5.83 17.05 -4.04
CA GLN A 273 5.97 18.30 -4.80
C GLN A 273 7.43 18.79 -4.81
N ALA A 274 8.08 18.81 -3.65
CA ALA A 274 9.47 19.22 -3.52
C ALA A 274 10.41 18.32 -4.33
N ALA A 275 10.22 16.99 -4.30
CA ALA A 275 11.01 16.05 -5.09
C ALA A 275 10.88 16.33 -6.60
N CYS A 276 9.66 16.61 -7.09
CA CYS A 276 9.44 17.04 -8.47
C CYS A 276 10.17 18.34 -8.80
N CYS A 277 10.08 19.36 -7.94
CA CYS A 277 10.73 20.66 -8.14
C CYS A 277 12.26 20.57 -8.11
N ILE A 278 12.84 19.78 -7.18
CA ILE A 278 14.28 19.49 -7.13
C ILE A 278 14.72 18.84 -8.44
N GLY A 279 13.98 17.83 -8.94
CA GLY A 279 14.28 17.17 -10.21
C GLY A 279 14.21 18.10 -11.43
N GLN A 280 13.41 19.17 -11.35
CA GLN A 280 13.30 20.22 -12.37
C GLN A 280 14.24 21.41 -12.16
N SER A 281 15.13 21.36 -11.15
CA SER A 281 15.99 22.48 -10.75
C SER A 281 15.25 23.76 -10.29
N LYS A 282 13.99 23.64 -9.87
CA LYS A 282 13.17 24.73 -9.30
C LYS A 282 13.36 24.78 -7.78
N TYR A 283 14.54 25.18 -7.34
CA TYR A 283 14.95 25.06 -5.93
C TYR A 283 14.17 25.99 -4.98
N GLU A 284 13.77 27.18 -5.43
CA GLU A 284 13.01 28.12 -4.60
C GLU A 284 11.60 27.59 -4.27
N GLU A 285 10.91 27.02 -5.27
CA GLU A 285 9.60 26.37 -5.08
C GLU A 285 9.71 25.15 -4.16
N ALA A 286 10.76 24.33 -4.35
CA ALA A 286 11.05 23.20 -3.48
C ALA A 286 11.31 23.63 -2.03
N GLU A 287 12.02 24.74 -1.83
CA GLU A 287 12.28 25.27 -0.49
C GLU A 287 11.00 25.65 0.22
N SER A 288 10.10 26.38 -0.45
CA SER A 288 8.82 26.78 0.14
C SER A 288 8.00 25.56 0.58
N ALA A 289 7.87 24.56 -0.30
CA ALA A 289 7.12 23.34 0.02
C ALA A 289 7.73 22.56 1.21
N LEU A 290 9.06 22.51 1.30
CA LEU A 290 9.75 21.82 2.40
C LEU A 290 9.68 22.58 3.72
N GLN A 291 9.67 23.92 3.71
CA GLN A 291 9.42 24.70 4.92
C GLN A 291 8.00 24.46 5.44
N ASP A 292 6.99 24.48 4.56
CA ASP A 292 5.60 24.17 4.92
C ASP A 292 5.46 22.74 5.49
N ALA A 293 6.22 21.78 4.94
CA ALA A 293 6.25 20.41 5.44
C ALA A 293 6.89 20.33 6.84
N LEU A 294 7.95 21.12 7.08
CA LEU A 294 8.66 21.18 8.35
C LEU A 294 7.82 21.84 9.46
N GLU A 295 6.99 22.83 9.11
CA GLU A 295 6.03 23.43 10.04
C GLU A 295 4.96 22.43 10.50
N LYS A 296 4.55 21.51 9.62
CA LYS A 296 3.55 20.47 9.92
C LYS A 296 4.13 19.32 10.75
N ASP A 297 5.34 18.89 10.41
CA ASP A 297 6.06 17.84 11.14
C ASP A 297 7.56 18.14 11.10
N SER A 298 8.05 18.72 12.18
CA SER A 298 9.45 19.14 12.32
C SER A 298 10.44 17.98 12.32
N ASN A 299 9.96 16.75 12.57
CA ASN A 299 10.76 15.55 12.69
C ASN A 299 10.50 14.57 11.54
N ASN A 300 9.86 15.03 10.46
CA ASN A 300 9.63 14.23 9.28
C ASN A 300 10.97 13.90 8.59
N THR A 301 11.29 12.60 8.49
CA THR A 301 12.58 12.15 7.95
C THR A 301 12.75 12.48 6.48
N ASP A 302 11.68 12.40 5.68
CA ASP A 302 11.73 12.69 4.25
C ASP A 302 11.96 14.19 4.00
N THR A 303 11.29 15.06 4.76
CA THR A 303 11.52 16.52 4.73
C THR A 303 12.97 16.86 5.06
N LEU A 304 13.53 16.26 6.11
CA LEU A 304 14.92 16.50 6.52
C LEU A 304 15.91 16.06 5.43
N VAL A 305 15.71 14.87 4.83
CA VAL A 305 16.56 14.38 3.72
C VAL A 305 16.49 15.32 2.52
N ASN A 306 15.29 15.72 2.12
CA ASN A 306 15.10 16.65 1.00
C ASN A 306 15.72 18.02 1.27
N LEU A 307 15.63 18.54 2.51
CA LEU A 307 16.28 19.79 2.91
C LEU A 307 17.82 19.70 2.89
N ILE A 308 18.41 18.55 3.22
CA ILE A 308 19.86 18.32 3.11
C ILE A 308 20.28 18.44 1.64
N VAL A 309 19.60 17.72 0.74
CA VAL A 309 19.89 17.73 -0.70
C VAL A 309 19.69 19.12 -1.29
N LEU A 310 18.56 19.75 -1.00
CA LEU A 310 18.24 21.10 -1.48
C LEU A 310 19.27 22.13 -1.01
N SER A 311 19.68 22.08 0.25
CA SER A 311 20.66 23.05 0.80
C SER A 311 22.01 22.95 0.07
N GLN A 312 22.43 21.74 -0.33
CA GLN A 312 23.62 21.54 -1.14
C GLN A 312 23.45 22.09 -2.56
N LEU A 313 22.32 21.81 -3.22
CA LEU A 313 22.04 22.25 -4.59
C LEU A 313 21.86 23.78 -4.71
N SER A 314 21.30 24.42 -3.69
CA SER A 314 21.14 25.88 -3.63
C SER A 314 22.42 26.62 -3.21
N GLY A 315 23.52 25.92 -2.92
CA GLY A 315 24.79 26.53 -2.50
C GLY A 315 24.72 27.19 -1.12
N LYS A 316 23.85 26.71 -0.22
CA LYS A 316 23.79 27.20 1.16
C LYS A 316 25.06 26.83 1.93
N THR A 317 25.28 27.49 3.05
CA THR A 317 26.47 27.23 3.85
C THR A 317 26.44 25.81 4.42
N PRO A 318 27.60 25.12 4.53
CA PRO A 318 27.66 23.74 5.01
C PRO A 318 27.03 23.53 6.39
N GLU A 319 27.00 24.57 7.23
CA GLU A 319 26.40 24.53 8.57
C GLU A 319 24.89 24.26 8.52
N VAL A 320 24.19 24.77 7.51
CA VAL A 320 22.74 24.53 7.33
C VAL A 320 22.49 23.06 7.00
N CYS A 321 23.28 22.49 6.09
CA CYS A 321 23.22 21.07 5.75
C CYS A 321 23.52 20.19 6.97
N ASN A 322 24.58 20.52 7.72
CA ASN A 322 25.00 19.78 8.91
C ASN A 322 23.95 19.81 10.02
N ARG A 323 23.21 20.92 10.16
CA ARG A 323 22.10 21.03 11.11
C ARG A 323 20.99 20.03 10.81
N TYR A 324 20.53 19.98 9.56
CA TYR A 324 19.47 19.03 9.17
C TYR A 324 19.94 17.58 9.24
N LEU A 325 21.20 17.32 8.87
CA LEU A 325 21.80 15.99 9.00
C LEU A 325 21.87 15.54 10.46
N SER A 326 22.32 16.42 11.36
CA SER A 326 22.37 16.12 12.80
C SER A 326 20.97 15.82 13.33
N GLN A 327 19.98 16.65 12.97
CA GLN A 327 18.59 16.44 13.36
C GLN A 327 18.04 15.09 12.86
N LEU A 328 18.36 14.69 11.62
CA LEU A 328 17.96 13.39 11.07
C LEU A 328 18.58 12.23 11.86
N ILE A 329 19.87 12.31 12.18
CA ILE A 329 20.58 11.28 12.95
C ILE A 329 20.01 11.17 14.37
N ASP A 330 19.72 12.30 15.01
CA ASP A 330 19.15 12.33 16.37
C ASP A 330 17.71 11.78 16.40
N THR A 331 16.91 12.10 15.38
CA THR A 331 15.50 11.71 15.31
C THR A 331 15.30 10.27 14.86
N ALA A 332 16.11 9.81 13.91
CA ALA A 332 15.93 8.51 13.25
C ALA A 332 17.30 7.88 12.89
N PRO A 333 18.04 7.37 13.89
CA PRO A 333 19.37 6.80 13.66
C PRO A 333 19.35 5.53 12.79
N GLU A 334 18.25 4.78 12.80
CA GLU A 334 18.04 3.60 11.94
C GLU A 334 17.59 3.96 10.51
N HIS A 335 17.40 5.25 10.19
CA HIS A 335 16.94 5.64 8.86
C HIS A 335 17.99 5.24 7.80
N PRO A 336 17.58 4.64 6.65
CA PRO A 336 18.52 4.13 5.64
C PRO A 336 19.57 5.16 5.20
N PHE A 337 19.17 6.42 5.00
CA PHE A 337 20.08 7.50 4.65
C PHE A 337 21.13 7.78 5.73
N ALA A 338 20.75 7.76 7.01
CA ALA A 338 21.67 8.02 8.12
C ALA A 338 22.69 6.88 8.28
N VAL A 339 22.22 5.63 8.17
CA VAL A 339 23.07 4.44 8.21
C VAL A 339 24.04 4.42 7.02
N GLU A 340 23.56 4.70 5.81
CA GLU A 340 24.41 4.74 4.62
C GLU A 340 25.43 5.87 4.70
N PHE A 341 25.02 7.06 5.16
CA PHE A 341 25.93 8.19 5.35
C PHE A 341 27.10 7.84 6.28
N GLN A 342 26.81 7.28 7.47
CA GLN A 342 27.84 6.85 8.41
C GLN A 342 28.72 5.72 7.86
N ALA A 343 28.15 4.80 7.08
CA ALA A 343 28.91 3.74 6.42
C ALA A 343 29.88 4.31 5.37
N LYS A 344 29.44 5.30 4.58
CA LYS A 344 30.27 5.98 3.57
C LYS A 344 31.36 6.83 4.22
N GLU A 345 31.07 7.49 5.34
CA GLU A 345 32.07 8.23 6.13
C GLU A 345 33.20 7.32 6.60
N LYS A 346 32.86 6.19 7.25
CA LYS A 346 33.85 5.18 7.67
C LYS A 346 34.64 4.60 6.50
N TYR A 347 33.97 4.38 5.37
CA TYR A 347 34.62 3.88 4.15
C TYR A 347 35.62 4.90 3.60
N PHE A 348 35.27 6.18 3.58
CA PHE A 348 36.17 7.25 3.18
C PHE A 348 37.39 7.34 4.09
N ASP A 349 37.21 7.28 5.42
CA ASP A 349 38.33 7.28 6.38
C ASP A 349 39.27 6.09 6.20
N SER A 350 38.72 4.92 5.89
CA SER A 350 39.48 3.72 5.58
C SER A 350 40.33 3.91 4.32
N LEU A 351 39.74 4.44 3.26
CA LEU A 351 40.45 4.76 2.02
C LEU A 351 41.54 5.82 2.28
N ALA A 352 41.22 6.91 2.97
CA ALA A 352 42.19 7.97 3.28
C ALA A 352 43.45 7.38 3.93
N LYS A 353 43.27 6.49 4.92
CA LYS A 353 44.37 5.78 5.60
C LYS A 353 45.20 4.88 4.67
N GLN A 354 44.58 4.23 3.68
CA GLN A 354 45.28 3.40 2.70
C GLN A 354 46.17 4.22 1.76
N TYR A 355 45.80 5.47 1.49
CA TYR A 355 46.53 6.36 0.59
C TYR A 355 47.44 7.36 1.32
N VAL A 356 47.51 7.34 2.66
CA VAL A 356 48.55 8.09 3.39
C VAL A 356 49.90 7.45 3.07
N VAL A 357 50.71 8.16 2.28
CA VAL A 357 52.11 7.80 2.06
C VAL A 357 52.82 7.90 3.41
N THR A 358 53.23 6.77 3.97
CA THR A 358 54.17 6.75 5.09
C THR A 358 55.46 7.42 4.65
N ALA A 359 55.70 8.61 5.18
CA ALA A 359 56.91 9.41 4.96
C ALA A 359 58.15 8.80 5.60
#